data_AF-A0A1D6FVK7-F1
#
_entry.id   AF-A0A1D6FVK7-F1
#
_cell.length_a   1.000
_cell.length_b   1.000
_cell.length_c   1.000
_cell.angle_alpha   90.00
_cell.angle_beta   90.00
_cell.angle_gamma   90.00
#
_symmetry.space_group_name_H-M   'P 1'
#
loop_
_entity.id
_entity.type
_entity.pdbx_description
1 polymer ?
#
loop_
_entity_poly.entity_id
_entity_poly.type
_entity_poly.pdbx_seq_one_letter_code
_entity_poly.pdbx_strand_id
1 'polypeptide(L)'
;MAAVEVCVKAAAGNPDTLGDCPFSQRVLLTLEEKKVPYEVKLVDLGNKPEWFLNISPEGKVPLFNGGDGKCIADSDVITQVIEEKFPTPSLVTPPEYASV
;
A
#
# COMPACT_ATOMS: atom_id res chain seq x y z
N MET A 1 -3.89 13.96 13.53
CA MET A 1 -4.17 12.93 12.51
C MET A 1 -2.94 12.06 12.41
N ALA A 2 -3.08 10.73 12.43
CA ALA A 2 -1.92 9.86 12.27
C ALA A 2 -1.40 9.93 10.83
N ALA A 3 -0.12 9.61 10.64
CA ALA A 3 0.50 9.58 9.32
C ALA A 3 -0.12 8.47 8.45
N VAL A 4 -0.11 8.67 7.14
CA VAL A 4 -0.44 7.60 6.18
C VAL A 4 0.71 6.61 6.16
N GLU A 5 0.42 5.32 6.24
CA GLU A 5 1.43 4.26 6.25
C GLU A 5 1.09 3.19 5.19
N VAL A 6 2.13 2.62 4.58
CA VAL A 6 2.01 1.49 3.66
C VAL A 6 3.06 0.42 3.97
N CYS A 7 2.62 -0.80 4.21
CA CYS A 7 3.50 -1.97 4.32
C CYS A 7 3.67 -2.59 2.93
N VAL A 8 4.92 -2.76 2.49
CA VAL A 8 5.27 -3.29 1.16
C VAL A 8 6.30 -4.41 1.27
N LYS A 9 6.40 -5.23 0.22
CA LYS A 9 7.37 -6.32 0.16
C LYS A 9 8.81 -5.76 0.20
N ALA A 10 9.64 -6.29 1.11
CA ALA A 10 11.08 -6.09 1.08
C ALA A 10 11.76 -7.04 0.07
N ALA A 11 12.96 -6.68 -0.40
CA ALA A 11 13.74 -7.52 -1.29
C ALA A 11 14.16 -8.82 -0.57
N ALA A 12 14.13 -9.95 -1.31
CA ALA A 12 14.52 -11.24 -0.75
C ALA A 12 16.00 -11.21 -0.32
N GLY A 13 16.28 -11.51 0.94
CA GLY A 13 17.64 -11.47 1.51
C GLY A 13 18.17 -10.06 1.82
N ASN A 14 17.39 -9.01 1.61
CA ASN A 14 17.75 -7.63 1.96
C ASN A 14 16.52 -6.86 2.49
N PRO A 15 16.22 -6.95 3.80
CA PRO A 15 15.00 -6.40 4.39
C PRO A 15 14.93 -4.87 4.37
N ASP A 16 16.05 -4.18 4.18
CA ASP A 16 16.14 -2.72 4.13
C ASP A 16 15.97 -2.16 2.71
N THR A 17 15.70 -3.01 1.73
CA THR A 17 15.52 -2.64 0.32
C THR A 17 14.11 -2.95 -0.16
N LEU A 18 13.54 -2.06 -0.98
CA LEU A 18 12.24 -2.28 -1.62
C LEU A 18 12.28 -3.52 -2.51
N GLY A 19 11.28 -4.39 -2.37
CA GLY A 19 11.14 -5.62 -3.14
C GLY A 19 10.41 -5.44 -4.47
N ASP A 20 10.05 -6.57 -5.06
CA ASP A 20 9.54 -6.74 -6.43
C ASP A 20 8.01 -6.95 -6.52
N CYS A 21 7.24 -6.54 -5.51
CA CYS A 21 5.79 -6.74 -5.52
C CYS A 21 5.08 -5.69 -6.41
N PRO A 22 4.48 -6.08 -7.55
CA PRO A 22 3.83 -5.11 -8.44
C PRO A 22 2.58 -4.48 -7.81
N PHE A 23 1.86 -5.22 -6.96
CA PHE A 23 0.72 -4.69 -6.22
C PHE A 23 1.12 -3.62 -5.20
N SER A 24 2.29 -3.81 -4.55
CA SER A 24 2.86 -2.77 -3.67
C SER A 24 3.27 -1.55 -4.47
N GLN A 25 3.95 -1.75 -5.62
CA GLN A 25 4.36 -0.66 -6.49
C GLN A 25 3.17 0.16 -7.01
N ARG A 26 2.05 -0.47 -7.35
CA ARG A 26 0.81 0.22 -7.73
C ARG A 26 0.34 1.19 -6.65
N VAL A 27 0.31 0.77 -5.39
CA VAL A 27 -0.08 1.62 -4.26
C VAL A 27 0.92 2.77 -4.06
N LEU A 28 2.22 2.48 -4.11
CA LEU A 28 3.27 3.50 -4.01
C LEU A 28 3.14 4.55 -5.11
N LEU A 29 2.99 4.14 -6.37
CA LEU A 29 2.80 5.06 -7.50
C LEU A 29 1.55 5.92 -7.33
N THR A 30 0.45 5.34 -6.83
CA THR A 30 -0.78 6.12 -6.57
C THR A 30 -0.55 7.22 -5.53
N LEU A 31 0.18 6.93 -4.45
CA LEU A 31 0.53 7.90 -3.41
C LEU A 31 1.48 8.98 -3.94
N GLU A 32 2.50 8.58 -4.71
CA GLU A 32 3.47 9.47 -5.34
C GLU A 32 2.84 10.44 -6.36
N GLU A 33 1.97 9.93 -7.24
CA GLU A 33 1.28 10.78 -8.22
C GLU A 33 0.33 11.77 -7.54
N LYS A 34 -0.31 11.35 -6.44
CA LYS A 34 -1.16 12.24 -5.65
C LYS A 34 -0.42 13.16 -4.68
N LYS A 35 0.90 13.04 -4.58
CA LYS A 35 1.74 13.83 -3.66
C LYS A 35 1.30 13.72 -2.20
N VAL A 36 0.78 12.56 -1.81
CA VAL A 36 0.40 12.27 -0.42
C VAL A 36 1.67 11.96 0.36
N PRO A 37 1.95 12.58 1.51
CA PRO A 37 3.04 12.16 2.38
C PRO A 37 2.68 10.84 3.08
N TYR A 38 3.58 9.85 3.02
CA TYR A 38 3.38 8.54 3.65
C TYR A 38 4.68 7.95 4.18
N GLU A 39 4.56 6.99 5.09
CA GLU A 39 5.67 6.17 5.59
C GLU A 39 5.63 4.77 4.95
N VAL A 40 6.78 4.30 4.46
CA VAL A 40 6.94 2.94 3.94
C VAL A 40 7.47 2.04 5.05
N LYS A 41 6.76 0.93 5.29
CA LYS A 41 7.21 -0.16 6.15
C LYS A 41 7.58 -1.36 5.30
N LEU A 42 8.86 -1.69 5.23
CA LEU A 42 9.35 -2.86 4.50
C LEU A 42 9.06 -4.13 5.30
N VAL A 43 8.47 -5.12 4.65
CA VAL A 43 8.12 -6.42 5.23
C VAL A 43 8.84 -7.53 4.47
N ASP A 44 9.74 -8.22 5.17
CA ASP A 44 10.31 -9.47 4.69
C ASP A 44 9.25 -10.57 4.78
N LEU A 45 8.77 -11.05 3.63
CA LEU A 45 7.75 -12.10 3.57
C LEU A 45 8.31 -13.49 3.89
N GLY A 46 9.63 -13.68 3.84
CA GLY A 46 10.31 -14.90 4.29
C GLY A 46 10.48 -14.95 5.80
N ASN A 47 10.50 -13.80 6.46
CA ASN A 47 10.60 -13.66 7.92
C ASN A 47 9.67 -12.54 8.43
N LYS A 48 8.36 -12.83 8.44
CA LYS A 48 7.34 -11.83 8.76
C LYS A 48 7.45 -11.39 10.23
N PRO A 49 7.58 -10.08 10.51
CA PRO A 49 7.68 -9.60 11.89
C PRO A 49 6.34 -9.70 12.62
N GLU A 50 6.39 -9.90 13.94
CA GLU A 50 5.19 -10.09 14.79
C GLU A 50 4.22 -8.90 14.71
N TRP A 51 4.74 -7.67 14.72
CA TRP A 51 3.92 -6.45 14.60
C TRP A 51 3.08 -6.46 13.32
N PHE A 52 3.60 -7.03 12.23
CA PHE A 52 2.91 -7.08 10.95
C PHE A 52 1.80 -8.14 10.97
N LEU A 53 2.07 -9.30 11.57
CA LEU A 53 1.06 -10.35 11.72
C LEU A 53 -0.08 -9.94 12.67
N ASN A 54 0.20 -9.10 13.66
CA ASN A 54 -0.82 -8.54 14.55
C ASN A 54 -1.81 -7.62 13.80
N ILE A 55 -1.36 -6.89 12.78
CA ILE A 55 -2.24 -6.00 11.98
C ILE A 55 -2.77 -6.66 10.70
N SER A 56 -2.09 -7.70 10.21
CA SER A 56 -2.46 -8.49 9.03
C SER A 56 -2.18 -9.97 9.30
N PRO A 57 -3.12 -10.70 9.92
CA PRO A 57 -2.95 -12.12 10.23
C PRO A 57 -2.71 -13.00 8.98
N GLU A 58 -3.23 -12.57 7.82
CA GLU A 58 -2.96 -13.23 6.54
C GLU A 58 -1.51 -13.03 6.05
N GLY A 59 -0.83 -12.00 6.56
CA GLY A 59 0.56 -11.69 6.25
C GLY A 59 0.78 -11.38 4.77
N LYS A 60 -0.17 -10.65 4.15
CA LYS A 60 -0.13 -10.22 2.75
C LYS A 60 0.20 -8.73 2.64
N VAL A 61 0.89 -8.38 1.55
CA VAL A 61 1.22 -7.00 1.16
C VAL A 61 0.67 -6.72 -0.25
N PRO A 62 0.35 -5.46 -0.58
CA PRO A 62 0.44 -4.27 0.27
C PRO A 62 -0.64 -4.23 1.37
N LEU A 63 -0.33 -3.51 2.45
CA LEU A 63 -1.28 -3.15 3.50
C LEU A 63 -1.21 -1.64 3.71
N PHE A 64 -2.34 -0.96 3.72
CA PHE A 64 -2.41 0.50 3.81
C PHE A 64 -3.19 0.94 5.04
N ASN A 65 -2.70 1.98 5.72
CA ASN A 65 -3.41 2.67 6.79
C ASN A 65 -3.49 4.16 6.43
N GLY A 66 -4.71 4.66 6.28
CA GLY A 66 -4.95 6.05 5.88
C GLY A 66 -4.73 7.07 7.00
N GLY A 67 -4.18 6.69 8.16
CA GLY A 67 -4.06 7.55 9.33
C GLY A 67 -5.29 7.53 10.26
N ASP A 68 -6.19 6.58 10.07
CA ASP A 68 -7.37 6.32 10.90
C ASP A 68 -7.23 5.07 11.79
N GLY A 69 -6.08 4.40 11.72
CA GLY A 69 -5.79 3.20 12.51
C GLY A 69 -6.34 1.90 11.91
N LYS A 70 -7.00 1.96 10.74
CA LYS A 70 -7.53 0.79 10.05
C LYS A 70 -6.60 0.38 8.93
N CYS A 71 -6.19 -0.88 8.94
CA CYS A 71 -5.40 -1.46 7.87
C CYS A 71 -6.33 -2.10 6.83
N ILE A 72 -6.13 -1.74 5.55
CA ILE A 72 -6.80 -2.34 4.40
C ILE A 72 -5.80 -3.05 3.51
N ALA A 73 -6.19 -4.22 3.01
CA ALA A 73 -5.44 -5.01 2.05
C ALA A 73 -6.05 -4.88 0.65
N ASP A 74 -5.45 -5.56 -0.33
CA ASP A 74 -5.83 -5.57 -1.75
C ASP A 74 -5.54 -4.24 -2.46
N SER A 75 -4.63 -4.27 -3.43
CA SER A 75 -4.23 -3.05 -4.15
C SER A 75 -5.37 -2.37 -4.90
N ASP A 76 -6.37 -3.14 -5.39
CA ASP A 76 -7.52 -2.54 -6.06
C ASP A 76 -8.34 -1.68 -5.09
N VAL A 77 -8.67 -2.25 -3.93
CA VAL A 77 -9.40 -1.58 -2.85
C VAL A 77 -8.60 -0.40 -2.31
N ILE A 78 -7.30 -0.59 -2.05
CA ILE A 78 -6.43 0.47 -1.53
C ILE A 78 -6.39 1.67 -2.47
N THR A 79 -6.20 1.45 -3.79
CA THR A 79 -6.15 2.58 -4.74
C THR A 79 -7.47 3.33 -4.84
N GLN A 80 -8.62 2.65 -4.73
CA GLN A 80 -9.93 3.30 -4.68
C GLN A 80 -10.10 4.14 -3.40
N VAL A 81 -9.71 3.60 -2.23
CA VAL A 81 -9.75 4.36 -0.97
C VAL A 81 -8.84 5.59 -1.00
N ILE A 82 -7.67 5.48 -1.62
CA ILE A 82 -6.77 6.62 -1.83
C ILE A 82 -7.42 7.65 -2.77
N GLU A 83 -8.07 7.23 -3.86
CA GLU A 83 -8.78 8.13 -4.78
C GLU A 83 -9.90 8.90 -4.07
N GLU A 84 -10.72 8.21 -3.27
CA GLU A 84 -11.81 8.83 -2.51
C GLU A 84 -11.29 9.82 -1.46
N LYS A 85 -10.22 9.46 -0.75
CA LYS A 85 -9.66 10.29 0.32
C LYS A 85 -8.84 11.47 -0.20
N PHE A 86 -8.18 11.30 -1.34
CA PHE A 86 -7.32 12.30 -1.97
C PHE A 86 -7.74 12.49 -3.44
N PRO A 87 -8.88 13.14 -3.71
CA PRO A 87 -9.49 13.19 -5.04
C PRO A 87 -8.74 14.10 -6.05
N THR A 88 -7.63 14.73 -5.65
CA THR A 88 -6.89 15.67 -6.51
C THR A 88 -5.38 15.43 -6.37
N PRO A 89 -4.64 15.24 -7.49
CA PRO A 89 -5.13 15.02 -8.86
C PRO A 89 -5.97 13.74 -8.97
N SER A 90 -6.96 13.73 -9.88
CA SER A 90 -7.77 12.53 -10.11
C SER A 90 -6.99 11.51 -10.94
N LEU A 91 -7.04 10.25 -10.52
CA LEU A 91 -6.47 9.11 -11.23
C LEU A 91 -7.56 8.11 -11.66
N VAL A 92 -8.83 8.55 -11.71
CA VAL A 92 -9.95 7.69 -12.15
C VAL A 92 -9.77 7.31 -13.62
N THR A 93 -9.66 6.01 -13.88
CA THR A 93 -9.72 5.48 -15.25
C THR A 93 -11.18 5.46 -15.71
N PRO A 94 -11.53 6.04 -16.88
CA PRO A 94 -12.86 5.91 -17.45
C PRO A 94 -13.26 4.42 -17.59
N PRO A 95 -14.49 4.03 -17.24
CA PRO A 95 -14.91 2.62 -17.21
C PRO A 95 -14.68 1.86 -18.53
N GLU A 96 -14.79 2.53 -19.67
CA GLU A 96 -14.53 1.99 -21.00
C GLU A 96 -13.06 1.58 -21.25
N TYR A 97 -12.14 2.09 -20.44
CA TYR A 97 -10.71 1.73 -20.48
C TYR A 97 -10.29 0.87 -19.29
N ALA A 98 -11.19 0.62 -18.34
CA ALA A 98 -10.93 -0.26 -17.23
C ALA A 98 -11.02 -1.72 -17.70
N SER A 99 -9.90 -2.42 -17.68
CA SER A 99 -9.90 -3.87 -17.84
C SER A 99 -10.28 -4.52 -16.50
N VAL A 100 -11.48 -5.10 -16.44
CA VAL A 100 -11.86 -6.15 -15.49
C VAL A 100 -12.10 -7.45 -16.24
#